data_AF-A0A847X3K1-F1
#
_entry.id   AF-A0A847X3K1-F1
#
_cell.length_a   1.000
_cell.length_b   1.000
_cell.length_c   1.000
_cell.angle_alpha   90.00
_cell.angle_beta   90.00
_cell.angle_gamma   90.00
#
_symmetry.space_group_name_H-M   'P 1'
#
loop_
_entity.id
_entity.type
_entity.pdbx_description
1 polymer ?
#
loop_
_entity_poly.entity_id
_entity_poly.type
_entity_poly.pdbx_seq_one_letter_code
_entity_poly.pdbx_strand_id
1 'polypeptide(L)' 'MVEFILNYGGVSLGAIAVALSVFLSGTGSAKGVGIAGEAAAGIVIEEPEKFGKSLVLQLLPGTQGLY' A
#
# COMPACT_ATOMS: atom_id res chain seq x y z
N MET A 1 7.13 33.20 14.27
CA MET A 1 7.04 32.44 12.99
C MET A 1 8.41 32.03 12.49
N VAL A 2 9.35 32.97 12.27
CA VAL A 2 10.72 32.64 11.80
C VAL A 2 11.45 31.69 12.76
N GLU A 3 11.42 31.93 14.08
CA GLU A 3 12.04 31.04 15.06
C GLU A 3 11.46 29.62 15.07
N PHE A 4 10.16 29.46 14.81
CA PHE A 4 9.55 28.14 14.72
C PHE A 4 10.11 27.36 13.53
N ILE A 5 10.23 28.01 12.37
CA ILE A 5 10.76 27.38 11.15
C ILE A 5 12.24 27.01 11.35
N LEU A 6 13.04 27.88 11.95
CA LEU A 6 14.46 27.62 12.19
C LEU A 6 14.70 26.46 13.17
N ASN A 7 13.87 26.35 14.22
CA ASN A 7 14.06 25.33 15.25
C ASN A 7 13.34 24.00 14.96
N TYR A 8 12.22 24.01 14.23
CA TYR A 8 11.37 22.82 14.04
C TYR A 8 11.00 22.51 12.59
N GLY A 9 11.27 23.40 11.63
CA GLY A 9 10.83 23.23 10.24
C GLY A 9 11.29 21.91 9.61
N GLY A 10 12.53 21.49 9.90
CA GLY A 10 13.08 20.23 9.39
C GLY A 10 12.32 18.99 9.89
N VAL A 11 12.08 18.90 11.21
CA VAL A 11 11.37 17.74 11.78
C VAL A 11 9.89 17.73 11.38
N SER A 12 9.25 18.90 11.31
CA SER A 12 7.85 19.00 10.89
C SER A 12 7.66 18.58 9.43
N LEU A 13 8.52 19.04 8.51
CA LEU A 13 8.46 18.63 7.11
C LEU A 13 8.82 17.15 6.93
N GLY A 14 9.82 16.65 7.66
CA GLY A 14 10.21 15.24 7.64
C GLY A 14 9.06 14.32 8.08
N ALA A 15 8.36 14.68 9.15
CA ALA A 15 7.20 13.92 9.63
C ALA A 15 6.06 13.89 8.59
N ILE A 16 5.78 15.03 7.95
CA ILE A 16 4.77 15.12 6.88
C ILE A 16 5.18 14.24 5.69
N ALA A 17 6.45 14.27 5.28
CA ALA A 17 6.95 13.45 4.19
C ALA A 17 6.81 11.95 4.48
N VAL A 18 7.17 11.50 5.69
CA VAL A 18 6.99 10.10 6.11
C VAL A 18 5.52 9.71 6.08
N ALA A 19 4.63 10.54 6.64
CA ALA A 19 3.21 10.27 6.64
C ALA A 19 2.66 10.14 5.21
N LEU A 20 2.99 11.10 4.33
CA LEU A 20 2.53 11.07 2.94
C LEU A 20 3.04 9.84 2.19
N SER A 21 4.32 9.48 2.33
CA SER A 21 4.87 8.29 1.67
C SER A 21 4.12 7.02 2.08
N VAL A 22 3.99 6.77 3.38
CA VAL A 22 3.33 5.56 3.91
C VAL A 22 1.85 5.50 3.52
N PHE A 23 1.11 6.62 3.67
CA PHE A 23 -0.32 6.60 3.40
C PHE A 23 -0.63 6.48 1.91
N LEU A 24 0.08 7.22 1.05
CA LEU A 24 -0.20 7.19 -0.38
C LEU A 24 0.20 5.85 -0.99
N SER A 25 1.39 5.33 -0.65
CA SER A 25 1.87 4.05 -1.18
C SER A 25 1.07 2.87 -0.63
N GLY A 26 0.79 2.87 0.67
CA GLY A 26 -0.02 1.87 1.34
C GLY A 26 -1.47 1.82 0.84
N THR A 27 -2.10 2.98 0.59
CA THR A 27 -3.48 3.03 0.05
C THR A 27 -3.54 2.48 -1.37
N GLY A 28 -2.56 2.82 -2.21
CA GLY A 28 -2.45 2.26 -3.57
C GLY A 28 -2.35 0.74 -3.55
N SER A 29 -1.48 0.19 -2.70
CA SER A 29 -1.36 -1.25 -2.53
C SER A 29 -2.61 -1.91 -1.97
N ALA A 30 -3.18 -1.37 -0.89
CA ALA A 30 -4.39 -1.94 -0.28
C ALA A 30 -5.54 -2.06 -1.31
N LYS A 31 -5.73 -1.03 -2.13
CA LYS A 31 -6.74 -1.05 -3.19
C LYS A 31 -6.43 -2.08 -4.27
N GLY A 32 -5.20 -2.15 -4.76
CA GLY A 32 -4.81 -3.10 -5.80
C GLY A 32 -4.88 -4.55 -5.33
N VAL A 33 -4.37 -4.84 -4.13
CA VAL A 33 -4.46 -6.14 -3.47
C VAL A 33 -5.92 -6.54 -3.22
N GLY A 34 -6.76 -5.58 -2.80
CA GLY A 34 -8.20 -5.80 -2.61
C GLY A 34 -8.90 -6.23 -3.89
N ILE A 35 -8.73 -5.49 -4.99
CA ILE A 35 -9.33 -5.81 -6.31
C ILE A 35 -8.88 -7.19 -6.79
N ALA A 36 -7.58 -7.48 -6.71
CA ALA A 36 -7.07 -8.78 -7.12
C ALA A 36 -7.55 -9.91 -6.19
N GLY A 37 -7.74 -9.62 -4.90
CA GLY A 37 -8.29 -10.55 -3.91
C GLY A 37 -9.77 -10.87 -4.14
N GLU A 38 -10.59 -9.89 -4.52
CA GLU A 38 -11.99 -10.11 -4.89
C GLU A 38 -12.10 -11.06 -6.10
N ALA A 39 -11.27 -10.86 -7.12
CA ALA A 39 -11.21 -11.76 -8.28
C ALA A 39 -10.67 -13.15 -7.91
N ALA A 40 -9.63 -13.22 -7.08
CA ALA A 40 -9.05 -14.47 -6.58
C ALA A 40 -10.07 -15.28 -5.76
N ALA A 41 -10.83 -14.64 -4.89
CA ALA A 41 -11.87 -15.27 -4.10
C ALA A 41 -12.97 -15.87 -4.99
N GLY A 42 -13.37 -15.16 -6.05
CA GLY A 42 -14.36 -15.65 -7.02
C GLY A 42 -13.90 -16.93 -7.73
N ILE A 43 -12.68 -16.95 -8.27
CA ILE A 43 -12.20 -18.10 -9.05
C ILE A 43 -11.88 -19.33 -8.19
N VAL A 44 -11.42 -19.14 -6.95
CA VAL A 44 -11.03 -20.25 -6.06
C VAL A 44 -12.23 -21.07 -5.56
N ILE A 45 -13.45 -20.49 -5.58
CA ILE A 45 -14.69 -21.23 -5.26
C ILE A 45 -14.95 -22.34 -6.29
N GLU A 46 -14.74 -22.04 -7.58
CA GLU A 46 -15.00 -22.97 -8.69
C GLU A 46 -13.77 -23.83 -9.03
N GLU A 47 -12.57 -23.24 -8.96
CA GLU A 47 -11.29 -23.85 -9.35
C GLU A 47 -10.26 -23.73 -8.21
N PRO A 48 -10.40 -24.50 -7.11
CA PRO A 48 -9.59 -24.37 -5.90
C PRO A 48 -8.09 -24.63 -6.13
N GLU A 49 -7.74 -25.46 -7.12
CA GLU A 49 -6.35 -25.71 -7.53
C GLU A 49 -5.63 -24.47 -8.05
N LYS A 50 -6.36 -23.40 -8.40
CA LYS A 50 -5.78 -22.10 -8.81
C LYS A 50 -5.34 -21.23 -7.65
N PHE A 51 -5.63 -21.58 -6.40
CA PHE A 51 -5.32 -20.76 -5.21
C PHE A 51 -3.90 -20.19 -5.22
N GLY A 52 -2.88 -21.03 -5.41
CA GLY A 52 -1.48 -20.58 -5.35
C GLY A 52 -1.14 -19.54 -6.43
N LYS A 53 -1.65 -19.71 -7.66
CA LYS A 53 -1.43 -18.75 -8.76
C LYS A 53 -2.19 -17.45 -8.51
N SER A 54 -3.43 -17.56 -8.04
CA SER A 54 -4.26 -16.40 -7.70
C SER A 54 -3.64 -15.59 -6.54
N LEU A 55 -3.06 -16.25 -5.55
CA LEU A 55 -2.36 -15.59 -4.44
C LEU A 55 -1.14 -14.80 -4.93
N VAL A 56 -0.35 -15.36 -5.86
CA VAL A 56 0.78 -14.62 -6.47
C VAL A 56 0.27 -13.37 -7.18
N LEU A 57 -0.79 -13.48 -7.99
CA LEU A 57 -1.37 -12.32 -8.69
C LEU A 57 -1.94 -11.27 -7.71
N GLN A 58 -2.55 -11.71 -6.61
CA GLN A 58 -3.05 -10.83 -5.55
C GLN A 58 -1.94 -10.04 -4.85
N LEU A 59 -0.74 -10.63 -4.71
CA LEU A 59 0.40 -10.01 -4.02
C LEU A 59 1.20 -9.05 -4.91
N LEU A 60 1.12 -9.14 -6.23
CA LEU A 60 1.83 -8.23 -7.16
C LEU A 60 1.57 -6.73 -6.86
N PRO A 61 0.32 -6.27 -6.69
CA PRO A 61 0.04 -4.88 -6.31
C PRO A 61 0.31 -4.58 -4.81
N GLY A 62 0.91 -5.49 -4.04
CA GLY A 62 1.28 -5.26 -2.64
C GLY A 62 2.64 -4.57 -2.45
N THR A 63 3.43 -4.47 -3.52
CA THR A 63 4.82 -3.96 -3.43
C THR A 63 4.90 -2.45 -3.26
N GLN A 64 3.91 -1.68 -3.70
CA GLN A 64 3.89 -0.23 -3.56
C GLN A 64 3.90 0.19 -2.09
N GLY A 65 3.20 -0.52 -1.20
CA GLY A 65 3.22 -0.27 0.24
C GLY A 65 4.47 -0.78 0.97
N LEU A 66 5.28 -1.62 0.32
CA LEU A 66 6.58 -2.07 0.85
C LEU A 66 7.70 -1.07 0.55
N TYR A 67 7.58 -0.34 -0.56
CA TYR A 67 8.46 0.75 -0.95
C TYR A 67 8.04 2.06 -0.27
#